data_AF-A0A453ED09-F1
#
_entry.id   AF-A0A453ED09-F1
#
_cell.length_a   1.000
_cell.length_b   1.000
_cell.length_c   1.000
_cell.angle_alpha   90.00
_cell.angle_beta   90.00
_cell.angle_gamma   90.00
#
_symmetry.space_group_name_H-M   'P 1'
#
loop_
_entity.id
_entity.type
_entity.pdbx_description
1 polymer ?
#
loop_
_entity_poly.entity_id
_entity_poly.type
_entity_poly.pdbx_seq_one_letter_code
_entity_poly.pdbx_strand_id
1 'polypeptide(L)'
;VTVNDHQLAAPAPEDSAVAGSEKMGRGRIEIKRIENTTNRQVTFCKRRNGLLKKAYELSVLCDAEVALIVFSSRGRLYEYSNNSVKATIERYKKANSDTSNSGTVAEVNAQCVVFSMHVLTFHVTVHQRHT
;
A
#
# COMPACT_ATOMS: atom_id res chain seq x y z
N VAL A 1 66.12 -26.61 40.48
CA VAL A 1 65.71 -27.95 40.95
C VAL A 1 64.23 -28.07 40.68
N THR A 2 63.91 -28.55 39.46
CA THR A 2 63.05 -29.72 39.16
C THR A 2 61.56 -29.37 39.08
N VAL A 3 60.99 -29.27 37.85
CA VAL A 3 60.02 -30.21 37.21
C VAL A 3 58.82 -30.60 38.11
N ASN A 4 57.54 -30.57 37.71
CA ASN A 4 56.91 -30.91 36.43
C ASN A 4 55.42 -30.46 36.35
N ASP A 5 54.96 -30.36 35.10
CA ASP A 5 53.60 -30.43 34.53
C ASP A 5 52.46 -31.13 35.29
N HIS A 6 51.24 -30.56 35.21
CA HIS A 6 50.04 -31.26 34.68
C HIS A 6 48.83 -30.31 34.46
N GLN A 7 48.41 -30.20 33.20
CA GLN A 7 47.04 -30.35 32.68
C GLN A 7 45.87 -29.57 33.33
N LEU A 8 45.26 -28.64 32.58
CA LEU A 8 43.92 -28.78 31.94
C LEU A 8 43.40 -27.38 31.53
N ALA A 9 43.30 -27.13 30.22
CA ALA A 9 42.67 -25.93 29.66
C ALA A 9 41.20 -26.21 29.32
N ALA A 10 40.28 -25.43 29.90
CA ALA A 10 38.94 -25.02 29.41
C ALA A 10 38.10 -24.50 30.60
N PRO A 11 37.06 -23.64 30.42
CA PRO A 11 36.45 -23.21 29.17
C PRO A 11 36.41 -21.67 28.98
N ALA A 12 36.43 -21.22 27.73
CA ALA A 12 35.98 -19.88 27.37
C ALA A 12 34.45 -19.79 27.56
N PRO A 13 33.92 -18.71 28.17
CA PRO A 13 32.48 -18.48 28.17
C PRO A 13 32.01 -18.11 26.76
N GLU A 14 30.90 -18.74 26.40
CA GLU A 14 30.32 -18.80 25.08
C GLU A 14 29.88 -17.43 24.58
N ASP A 15 30.12 -17.21 23.28
CA ASP A 15 29.75 -16.03 22.51
C ASP A 15 28.23 -15.83 22.61
N SER A 16 27.80 -14.88 23.44
CA SER A 16 26.39 -14.57 23.63
C SER A 16 25.83 -14.02 22.33
N ALA A 17 25.08 -14.89 21.65
CA ALA A 17 24.25 -14.65 20.48
C ALA A 17 23.84 -13.17 20.34
N VAL A 18 24.39 -12.51 19.32
CA VAL A 18 23.79 -11.30 18.76
C VAL A 18 22.44 -11.74 18.21
N ALA A 19 21.39 -11.55 19.01
CA ALA A 19 20.01 -11.68 18.59
C ALA A 19 19.78 -10.64 17.49
N GLY A 20 19.96 -11.08 16.24
CA GLY A 20 19.45 -10.37 15.08
C GLY A 20 17.98 -10.10 15.35
N SER A 21 17.63 -8.82 15.49
CA SER A 21 16.25 -8.40 15.64
C SER A 21 15.53 -8.68 14.33
N GLU A 22 15.08 -9.92 14.17
CA GLU A 22 14.12 -10.35 13.17
C GLU A 22 13.01 -9.30 13.14
N LYS A 23 12.91 -8.58 12.02
CA LYS A 23 11.86 -7.57 11.86
C LYS A 23 10.53 -8.31 11.88
N MET A 24 9.82 -8.23 13.00
CA MET A 24 8.45 -8.74 13.17
C MET A 24 7.64 -8.45 11.90
N GLY A 25 7.30 -9.51 11.17
CA GLY A 25 6.55 -9.43 9.92
C GLY A 25 5.21 -8.71 10.12
N ARG A 26 4.65 -8.19 9.02
CA ARG A 26 3.28 -7.64 9.03
C ARG A 26 2.28 -8.78 9.27
N GLY A 27 1.75 -8.88 10.49
CA GLY A 27 0.65 -9.80 10.78
C GLY A 27 -0.62 -9.45 10.00
N ARG A 28 -1.36 -10.48 9.56
CA ARG A 28 -2.69 -10.31 8.96
C ARG A 28 -3.64 -9.73 10.01
N ILE A 29 -4.42 -8.71 9.63
CA ILE A 29 -5.47 -8.13 10.47
C ILE A 29 -6.84 -8.28 9.78
N GLU A 30 -7.89 -8.44 10.57
CA GLU A 30 -9.27 -8.46 10.08
C GLU A 30 -9.71 -7.07 9.60
N ILE A 31 -10.55 -7.00 8.55
CA ILE A 31 -11.12 -5.74 8.05
C ILE A 31 -12.33 -5.36 8.90
N LYS A 32 -12.03 -4.79 10.07
CA LYS A 32 -12.99 -4.17 10.98
C LYS A 32 -12.36 -2.94 11.64
N ARG A 33 -13.18 -2.15 12.36
CA ARG A 33 -12.67 -1.01 13.14
C ARG A 33 -11.63 -1.52 14.16
N ILE A 34 -10.47 -0.87 14.21
CA ILE A 34 -9.44 -1.17 15.21
C ILE A 34 -9.86 -0.51 16.51
N GLU A 35 -10.13 -1.30 17.54
CA GLU A 35 -10.61 -0.78 18.84
C GLU A 35 -9.52 -0.04 19.61
N ASN A 36 -8.31 -0.61 19.66
CA ASN A 36 -7.17 0.03 20.32
C ASN A 36 -6.80 1.34 19.61
N THR A 37 -6.92 2.46 20.34
CA THR A 37 -6.73 3.82 19.80
C THR A 37 -5.32 4.07 19.26
N THR A 38 -4.28 3.58 19.94
CA THR A 38 -2.89 3.74 19.50
C THR A 38 -2.64 2.97 18.21
N ASN A 39 -3.06 1.70 18.15
CA ASN A 39 -2.93 0.88 16.94
C ASN A 39 -3.74 1.46 15.78
N ARG A 40 -4.93 2.00 16.06
CA ARG A 40 -5.76 2.69 15.07
C ARG A 40 -5.06 3.93 14.50
N GLN A 41 -4.43 4.75 15.36
CA GLN A 41 -3.71 5.95 14.92
C GLN A 41 -2.49 5.58 14.07
N VAL A 42 -1.67 4.62 14.53
CA VAL A 42 -0.50 4.15 13.77
C VAL A 42 -0.92 3.55 12.43
N THR A 43 -1.97 2.73 12.43
CA THR A 43 -2.50 2.11 11.21
C THR A 43 -3.06 3.16 10.26
N PHE A 44 -3.80 4.15 10.77
CA PHE A 44 -4.29 5.27 9.96
C PHE A 44 -3.14 6.00 9.28
N CYS A 45 -2.10 6.40 10.03
CA CYS A 45 -0.94 7.07 9.45
C CYS A 45 -0.26 6.22 8.37
N LYS A 46 -0.03 4.93 8.64
CA LYS A 46 0.62 4.01 7.69
C LYS A 46 -0.24 3.77 6.44
N ARG A 47 -1.53 3.47 6.60
CA ARG A 47 -2.45 3.17 5.48
C ARG A 47 -2.76 4.41 4.65
N ARG A 48 -3.00 5.56 5.29
CA ARG A 48 -3.19 6.84 4.59
C ARG A 48 -1.98 7.15 3.71
N ASN A 49 -0.77 7.05 4.27
CA ASN A 49 0.45 7.29 3.48
C ASN A 49 0.64 6.28 2.36
N GLY A 50 0.34 4.99 2.61
CA GLY A 50 0.37 3.96 1.57
C GLY A 50 -0.64 4.23 0.45
N LEU A 51 -1.86 4.64 0.79
CA LEU A 51 -2.91 4.97 -0.16
C LEU A 51 -2.56 6.22 -0.99
N LEU A 52 -2.01 7.26 -0.36
CA LEU A 52 -1.51 8.45 -1.05
C LEU A 52 -0.44 8.10 -2.09
N LYS A 53 0.51 7.23 -1.72
CA LYS A 53 1.53 6.74 -2.66
C LYS A 53 0.91 5.98 -3.83
N LYS A 54 -0.08 5.13 -3.58
CA LYS A 54 -0.79 4.39 -4.64
C LYS A 54 -1.60 5.28 -5.56
N ALA A 55 -2.29 6.30 -5.01
CA ALA A 55 -2.98 7.31 -5.80
C ALA A 55 -2.00 8.09 -6.70
N TYR A 56 -0.83 8.45 -6.16
CA TYR A 56 0.23 9.10 -6.93
C TYR A 56 0.77 8.21 -8.06
N GLU A 57 1.17 6.98 -7.74
CA GLU A 57 1.65 6.00 -8.73
C GLU A 57 0.64 5.84 -9.87
N LEU A 58 -0.65 5.67 -9.55
CA LEU A 58 -1.70 5.53 -10.55
C LEU A 58 -1.82 6.78 -11.45
N SER A 59 -1.84 7.97 -10.83
CA SER A 59 -1.97 9.21 -11.60
C SER A 59 -0.82 9.42 -12.57
N VAL A 60 0.41 9.05 -12.19
CA VAL A 60 1.60 9.22 -13.03
C VAL A 60 1.69 8.12 -14.09
N LEU A 61 1.49 6.86 -13.73
CA LEU A 61 1.67 5.72 -14.65
C LEU A 61 0.62 5.68 -15.75
N CYS A 62 -0.59 6.16 -15.47
CA CYS A 62 -1.72 6.06 -16.39
C CYS A 62 -2.23 7.42 -16.88
N ASP A 63 -1.54 8.52 -16.57
CA ASP A 63 -2.00 9.90 -16.82
C ASP A 63 -3.47 10.13 -16.40
N ALA A 64 -3.84 9.53 -15.27
CA ALA A 64 -5.20 9.54 -14.78
C ALA A 64 -5.43 10.71 -13.82
N GLU A 65 -6.55 11.41 -13.97
CA GLU A 65 -6.98 12.39 -12.97
C GLU A 65 -7.47 11.67 -11.71
N VAL A 66 -6.80 11.92 -10.59
CA VAL A 66 -7.07 11.25 -9.32
C VAL A 66 -7.19 12.31 -8.22
N ALA A 67 -8.26 12.21 -7.42
CA ALA A 67 -8.40 12.96 -6.18
C ALA A 67 -8.73 12.01 -5.02
N LEU A 68 -8.07 12.21 -3.89
CA LEU A 68 -8.28 11.47 -2.65
C LEU A 68 -8.53 12.45 -1.51
N ILE A 69 -9.60 12.25 -0.75
CA ILE A 69 -9.98 13.05 0.41
C ILE A 69 -10.18 12.12 1.60
N VAL A 70 -9.50 12.40 2.71
CA VAL A 70 -9.55 11.58 3.93
C VAL A 70 -9.77 12.49 5.14
N PHE A 71 -10.89 12.29 5.84
CA PHE A 71 -11.12 12.88 7.15
C PHE A 71 -10.76 11.88 8.24
N SER A 72 -9.90 12.30 9.17
CA SER A 72 -9.68 11.53 10.40
C SER A 72 -10.85 11.70 11.37
N SER A 73 -10.99 10.77 12.32
CA SER A 73 -11.97 10.89 13.41
C SER A 73 -11.75 12.12 14.31
N ARG A 74 -10.63 12.82 14.17
CA ARG A 74 -10.31 14.08 14.85
C ARG A 74 -10.66 15.32 14.02
N GLY A 75 -11.35 15.15 12.88
CA GLY A 75 -11.72 16.23 11.98
C GLY A 75 -10.58 16.77 11.11
N ARG A 76 -9.37 16.18 11.17
CA ARG A 76 -8.25 16.61 10.31
C ARG A 76 -8.45 16.10 8.89
N LEU A 77 -8.36 17.01 7.92
CA LEU A 77 -8.37 16.75 6.49
C LEU A 77 -6.95 16.34 6.03
N TYR A 78 -6.91 15.31 5.19
CA TYR A 78 -5.75 14.92 4.41
C TYR A 78 -6.20 14.68 2.98
N GLU A 79 -5.52 15.26 2.01
CA GLU A 79 -5.93 15.19 0.61
C GLU A 79 -4.74 15.03 -0.34
N TYR A 80 -5.04 14.51 -1.53
CA TYR A 80 -4.15 14.45 -2.67
C TYR A 80 -4.94 14.69 -3.94
N SER A 81 -4.36 15.43 -4.88
CA SER A 81 -4.82 15.55 -6.25
C SER A 81 -3.62 15.85 -7.14
N ASN A 82 -3.60 15.29 -8.35
CA ASN A 82 -2.60 15.66 -9.37
C ASN A 82 -2.91 17.01 -10.04
N ASN A 83 -4.09 17.57 -9.83
CA ASN A 83 -4.49 18.89 -10.31
C ASN A 83 -5.09 19.72 -9.16
N SER A 84 -6.41 19.86 -9.10
CA SER A 84 -7.11 20.53 -8.00
C SER A 84 -8.27 19.68 -7.54
N VAL A 85 -8.34 19.42 -6.23
CA VAL A 85 -9.45 18.69 -5.61
C VAL A 85 -10.80 19.32 -5.98
N LYS A 86 -10.86 20.66 -6.00
CA LYS A 86 -12.07 21.40 -6.39
C LYS A 86 -12.44 21.14 -7.85
N ALA A 87 -11.48 21.20 -8.77
CA ALA A 87 -11.72 20.95 -10.19
C ALA A 87 -12.19 19.51 -10.45
N THR A 88 -11.58 18.53 -9.78
CA THR A 88 -11.99 17.12 -9.89
C THR A 88 -13.41 16.90 -9.36
N ILE A 89 -13.78 17.53 -8.23
CA ILE A 89 -15.14 17.48 -7.70
C ILE A 89 -16.14 18.15 -8.67
N GLU A 90 -15.79 19.30 -9.25
CA GLU A 90 -16.64 19.99 -10.22
C GLU A 90 -16.87 19.13 -11.47
N ARG A 91 -15.82 18.50 -12.01
CA ARG A 91 -15.92 17.54 -13.11
C ARG A 91 -16.82 16.35 -12.76
N TYR A 92 -16.66 15.79 -11.56
CA TYR A 92 -17.52 14.70 -11.08
C TYR A 92 -18.99 15.12 -11.01
N LYS A 93 -19.28 16.30 -10.45
CA LYS A 93 -20.65 16.84 -10.39
C LYS A 93 -21.26 16.99 -11.77
N LYS A 94 -20.48 17.53 -12.73
CA LYS A 94 -20.90 17.69 -14.13
C LYS A 94 -21.19 16.33 -14.79
N ALA A 95 -20.28 15.36 -14.64
CA ALA A 95 -20.48 14.01 -15.17
C ALA A 95 -21.75 13.37 -14.61
N ASN A 96 -22.02 13.50 -13.31
CA ASN A 96 -23.24 12.95 -12.71
C ASN A 96 -24.52 13.69 -13.12
N SER A 97 -24.48 15.01 -13.35
CA SER A 97 -25.64 15.72 -13.86
C SER A 97 -25.98 15.31 -15.30
N ASP A 98 -24.96 15.02 -16.11
CA ASP A 98 -25.13 14.57 -17.49
C ASP A 98 -25.64 13.10 -17.56
N THR A 99 -25.32 12.28 -16.55
CA THR A 99 -25.69 10.84 -16.42
C THR A 99 -27.12 10.61 -15.94
N SER A 100 -27.92 11.66 -15.69
CA SER A 100 -29.36 11.56 -15.38
C SER A 100 -30.19 10.83 -16.47
N ASN A 101 -29.58 10.43 -17.59
CA ASN A 101 -30.21 9.71 -18.69
C ASN A 101 -29.57 8.37 -19.12
N SER A 102 -28.50 7.84 -18.51
CA SER A 102 -28.06 6.45 -18.80
C SER A 102 -26.95 5.93 -17.89
N GLY A 103 -27.12 4.72 -17.35
CA GLY A 103 -26.02 3.85 -16.92
C GLY A 103 -25.82 3.70 -15.41
N THR A 104 -26.39 2.65 -14.83
CA THR A 104 -26.11 2.21 -13.45
C THR A 104 -24.68 1.68 -13.33
N VAL A 105 -24.17 1.62 -12.09
CA VAL A 105 -22.85 1.15 -11.63
C VAL A 105 -22.34 -0.18 -12.26
N ALA A 106 -23.22 -0.95 -12.90
CA ALA A 106 -22.89 -2.19 -13.61
C ALA A 106 -21.95 -1.98 -14.82
N GLU A 107 -22.05 -0.86 -15.56
CA GLU A 107 -21.28 -0.68 -16.81
C GLU A 107 -19.80 -0.33 -16.57
N VAL A 108 -19.49 0.39 -15.49
CA VAL A 108 -18.10 0.73 -15.11
C VAL A 108 -17.32 -0.52 -14.71
N ASN A 109 -17.98 -1.49 -14.07
CA ASN A 109 -17.35 -2.77 -13.72
C ASN A 109 -17.11 -3.62 -14.98
N ALA A 110 -18.01 -3.57 -15.96
CA ALA A 110 -17.84 -4.25 -17.25
C ALA A 110 -16.68 -3.65 -18.06
N GLN A 111 -16.58 -2.32 -18.16
CA GLN A 111 -15.46 -1.67 -18.85
C GLN A 111 -14.10 -1.93 -18.17
N CYS A 112 -14.06 -1.98 -16.83
CA CYS A 112 -12.84 -2.28 -16.10
C CYS A 112 -12.31 -3.71 -16.38
N VAL A 113 -13.19 -4.70 -16.56
CA VAL A 113 -12.75 -6.07 -16.94
C VAL A 113 -12.31 -6.18 -18.39
N VAL A 114 -12.93 -5.44 -19.33
CA VAL A 114 -12.51 -5.46 -20.75
C VAL A 114 -11.14 -4.79 -20.94
N PHE A 115 -10.87 -3.71 -20.20
CA PHE A 115 -9.56 -3.03 -20.22
C PHE A 115 -8.48 -3.89 -19.56
N SER A 116 -8.80 -4.57 -18.45
CA SER A 116 -7.84 -5.44 -17.76
C SER A 116 -7.48 -6.69 -18.56
N MET A 117 -8.40 -7.25 -19.36
CA MET A 117 -8.12 -8.39 -20.23
C MET A 117 -7.25 -8.01 -21.43
N HIS A 118 -7.52 -6.88 -22.10
CA HIS A 118 -6.71 -6.45 -23.25
C HIS A 118 -5.27 -6.09 -22.86
N VAL A 119 -5.08 -5.41 -21.72
CA VAL A 119 -3.74 -5.05 -21.23
C VAL A 119 -2.95 -6.31 -20.85
N LEU A 120 -3.60 -7.31 -20.25
CA LEU A 120 -2.94 -8.57 -19.89
C LEU A 120 -2.60 -9.42 -21.12
N THR A 121 -3.48 -9.50 -22.11
CA THR A 121 -3.21 -10.19 -23.38
C THR A 121 -2.06 -9.53 -24.13
N PHE A 122 -2.03 -8.19 -24.22
CA PHE A 122 -0.93 -7.47 -24.87
C PHE A 122 0.41 -7.72 -24.17
N HIS A 123 0.44 -7.73 -22.83
CA HIS A 123 1.66 -7.99 -22.07
C HIS A 123 2.17 -9.42 -22.25
N VAL A 124 1.28 -10.42 -22.25
CA VAL A 124 1.66 -11.83 -22.45
C VAL A 124 2.11 -12.09 -23.89
N THR A 125 1.49 -11.46 -24.90
CA THR A 125 1.89 -11.61 -26.31
C THR A 125 3.21 -10.90 -26.63
N VAL A 126 3.47 -9.72 -26.06
CA VAL A 126 4.76 -9.02 -26.19
C VAL A 126 5.87 -9.80 -25.50
N HIS A 127 5.59 -10.37 -24.32
CA HIS A 127 6.56 -11.19 -23.59
C HIS A 127 6.91 -12.50 -24.31
N GLN A 128 5.95 -13.16 -24.99
CA GLN A 128 6.22 -14.37 -25.77
C GLN A 128 6.90 -14.13 -27.13
N ARG A 129 6.96 -12.88 -27.62
CA ARG A 129 7.72 -12.54 -28.84
C ARG A 129 9.17 -12.12 -28.58
N HIS A 130 9.55 -11.97 -27.31
CA HIS A 130 10.88 -11.49 -26.91
C HIS A 130 11.72 -12.49 -26.09
N THR A 131 11.30 -13.77 -26.07
CA THR A 131 12.07 -14.94 -25.62
C THR A 131 12.02 -16.01 -26.68
#